data_AF-A0A5R2MS27-F1
#
_entry.id   AF-A0A5R2MS27-F1
#
_cell.length_a   1.000
_cell.length_b   1.000
_cell.length_c   1.000
_cell.angle_alpha   90.00
_cell.angle_beta   90.00
_cell.angle_gamma   90.00
#
_symmetry.space_group_name_H-M   'P 1'
#
loop_
_entity.id
_entity.type
_entity.pdbx_description
1 polymer ?
#
loop_
_entity_poly.entity_id
_entity_poly.type
_entity_poly.pdbx_seq_one_letter_code
_entity_poly.pdbx_strand_id
1 'polypeptide(L)' 'VIHGRMRSNLLSGLRGLASPSEADDIALGVTALIDGLWLRLGLQPGSVSREQAIRQVKNYVAARLATRDRSTARA' A
#
# COMPACT_ATOMS: atom_id res chain seq x y z
N VAL A 1 9.38 -16.48 2.63
CA VAL A 1 8.16 -16.77 3.43
C VAL A 1 7.41 -15.52 3.88
N ILE A 2 8.07 -14.50 4.47
CA ILE A 2 7.38 -13.28 4.97
C ILE A 2 6.72 -12.45 3.84
N HIS A 3 7.40 -12.24 2.71
CA HIS A 3 6.87 -11.41 1.61
C HIS A 3 5.60 -12.01 0.99
N GLY A 4 5.56 -13.34 0.83
CA GLY A 4 4.37 -14.05 0.33
C GLY A 4 3.16 -13.93 1.26
N ARG A 5 3.38 -13.99 2.59
CA ARG A 5 2.32 -13.79 3.59
C ARG A 5 1.81 -12.35 3.61
N MET A 6 2.70 -11.36 3.52
CA MET A 6 2.31 -9.94 3.47
C MET A 6 1.45 -9.65 2.23
N ARG A 7 1.88 -10.10 1.05
CA ARG A 7 1.11 -9.96 -0.20
C ARG A 7 -0.26 -10.62 -0.08
N SER A 8 -0.34 -11.86 0.41
CA SER A 8 -1.62 -12.58 0.58
C SER A 8 -2.57 -11.83 1.51
N ASN A 9 -2.08 -11.32 2.64
CA ASN A 9 -2.89 -10.53 3.57
C ASN A 9 -3.41 -9.23 2.93
N LEU A 10 -2.56 -8.51 2.20
CA LEU A 10 -2.96 -7.30 1.49
C LEU A 10 -4.04 -7.58 0.45
N LEU A 11 -3.85 -8.61 -0.38
CA LEU A 11 -4.84 -9.01 -1.37
C LEU A 11 -6.17 -9.42 -0.72
N SER A 12 -6.10 -10.16 0.39
CA SER A 12 -7.31 -10.53 1.14
C SER A 12 -8.06 -9.30 1.65
N GLY A 13 -7.36 -8.28 2.15
CA GLY A 13 -7.97 -7.03 2.62
C GLY A 13 -8.48 -6.12 1.50
N LEU A 14 -8.00 -6.28 0.27
CA LEU A 14 -8.44 -5.50 -0.89
C LEU A 14 -9.62 -6.14 -1.64
N ARG A 15 -10.01 -7.38 -1.31
CA ARG A 15 -11.16 -8.04 -1.93
C ARG A 15 -12.43 -7.21 -1.75
N GLY A 16 -13.19 -7.04 -2.83
CA GLY A 16 -14.43 -6.25 -2.83
C GLY A 16 -14.22 -4.72 -2.86
N LEU A 17 -13.00 -4.25 -2.59
CA LEU A 17 -12.60 -2.84 -2.78
C LEU A 17 -11.92 -2.62 -4.13
N ALA A 18 -11.61 -3.71 -4.83
CA ALA A 18 -10.70 -3.73 -5.94
C ALA A 18 -10.96 -4.85 -6.95
N SER A 19 -10.82 -4.56 -8.26
CA SER A 19 -10.57 -5.61 -9.24
C SER A 19 -9.25 -6.34 -8.92
N PRO A 20 -9.08 -7.61 -9.33
CA PRO A 20 -7.89 -8.38 -9.01
C PRO A 20 -6.57 -7.75 -9.48
N SER A 21 -6.50 -7.26 -10.72
CA SER A 21 -5.28 -6.67 -11.29
C SER A 21 -4.82 -5.44 -10.51
N GLU A 22 -5.75 -4.55 -10.23
CA GLU A 22 -5.46 -3.35 -9.47
C GLU A 22 -5.22 -3.64 -7.98
N ALA A 23 -5.81 -4.71 -7.41
CA ALA A 23 -5.46 -5.17 -6.07
C ALA A 23 -4.00 -5.62 -6.00
N ASP A 24 -3.53 -6.33 -7.04
CA ASP A 24 -2.12 -6.71 -7.19
C ASP A 24 -1.22 -5.47 -7.29
N ASP A 25 -1.60 -4.46 -8.08
CA ASP A 25 -0.86 -3.20 -8.20
C ASP A 25 -0.79 -2.42 -6.87
N ILE A 26 -1.91 -2.35 -6.14
CA ILE A 26 -1.96 -1.70 -4.83
C ILE A 26 -1.07 -2.46 -3.85
N ALA A 27 -1.16 -3.80 -3.83
CA ALA A 27 -0.34 -4.62 -2.94
C ALA A 27 1.16 -4.43 -3.23
N LEU A 28 1.57 -4.43 -4.51
CA LEU A 28 2.95 -4.16 -4.92
C LEU A 28 3.42 -2.77 -4.47
N GLY A 29 2.60 -1.74 -4.67
CA GLY A 29 2.95 -0.39 -4.23
C GLY A 29 3.06 -0.26 -2.71
N VAL A 30 2.18 -0.92 -1.96
CA VAL A 30 2.28 -0.98 -0.49
C VAL A 30 3.57 -1.67 -0.06
N THR A 31 3.92 -2.81 -0.67
CA THR A 31 5.15 -3.54 -0.30
C THR A 31 6.38 -2.70 -0.60
N ALA A 32 6.47 -2.09 -1.79
CA ALA A 32 7.57 -1.22 -2.17
C ALA A 32 7.70 0.01 -1.25
N LEU A 33 6.58 0.60 -0.83
CA LEU A 33 6.57 1.73 0.11
C LEU A 33 7.08 1.31 1.49
N ILE A 34 6.67 0.14 1.99
CA ILE A 34 7.17 -0.40 3.26
C ILE A 34 8.69 -0.61 3.18
N ASP A 35 9.19 -1.20 2.09
CA ASP A 35 10.61 -1.42 1.88
C ASP A 35 11.40 -0.10 1.87
N GLY A 36 10.88 0.92 1.17
CA GLY A 36 11.50 2.25 1.12
C GLY A 36 11.50 2.97 2.48
N LEU A 37 10.43 2.83 3.27
CA LEU A 37 10.36 3.37 4.63
C LEU A 37 11.37 2.67 5.55
N TRP A 38 11.51 1.35 5.41
CA TRP A 38 12.45 0.54 6.18
C TRP A 38 13.91 0.87 5.81
N LEU A 39 14.20 1.00 4.52
CA LEU A 39 15.52 1.42 4.03
C LEU A 39 15.90 2.79 4.58
N ARG A 40 14.97 3.76 4.55
CA ARG A 40 15.23 5.11 5.06
C ARG A 40 15.61 5.09 6.55
N LEU A 41 14.89 4.31 7.36
CA LEU A 41 15.20 4.12 8.79
C LEU A 41 16.57 3.47 9.00
N GLY A 42 16.92 2.49 8.17
CA GLY A 42 18.23 1.83 8.24
C GLY A 42 19.39 2.76 7.90
N LEU A 43 19.18 3.73 7.00
CA LEU A 43 20.19 4.72 6.62
C LEU A 43 20.33 5.85 7.65
N GLN A 44 19.23 6.27 8.28
CA GLN A 44 19.24 7.34 9.27
C GLN A 44 18.19 7.06 10.35
N PRO A 45 18.62 6.69 11.58
CA PRO A 45 17.71 6.56 12.71
C PRO A 45 16.91 7.86 12.93
N GLY A 46 15.59 7.73 13.09
CA GLY A 46 14.69 8.89 13.27
C GLY A 46 14.28 9.60 11.98
N SER A 47 14.70 9.12 10.80
CA SER A 47 14.31 9.71 9.49
C SER A 47 12.81 9.66 9.19
N VAL A 48 12.08 8.73 9.84
CA VAL A 48 10.63 8.64 9.75
C VAL A 48 10.10 8.10 11.07
N SER A 49 9.04 8.71 11.60
CA SER A 49 8.34 8.18 12.76
C SER A 49 7.44 7.00 12.35
N ARG A 50 7.08 6.17 13.33
CA ARG A 50 6.11 5.07 13.11
C ARG A 50 4.77 5.60 12.60
N GLU A 51 4.30 6.71 13.15
CA GLU A 51 3.03 7.37 12.79
C GLU A 51 3.09 7.91 11.37
N GLN A 52 4.23 8.50 10.97
CA GLN A 52 4.47 8.95 9.61
C GLN A 52 4.44 7.76 8.64
N ALA A 53 5.14 6.67 8.94
CA ALA A 53 5.16 5.47 8.10
C ALA A 53 3.74 4.88 7.91
N ILE A 54 2.98 4.71 9.00
CA ILE A 54 1.60 4.21 8.95
C ILE A 54 0.71 5.14 8.11
N ARG A 55 0.81 6.46 8.32
CA ARG A 55 0.02 7.44 7.57
C ARG A 55 0.35 7.42 6.09
N GLN A 56 1.61 7.28 5.70
CA GLN A 56 2.00 7.20 4.28
C GLN A 56 1.40 5.97 3.59
N VAL A 57 1.46 4.81 4.22
CA VAL A 57 0.86 3.58 3.66
C VAL A 57 -0.66 3.73 3.54
N LYS A 58 -1.34 4.25 4.57
CA LYS A 58 -2.79 4.48 4.54
C LYS A 58 -3.20 5.48 3.45
N ASN A 59 -2.48 6.59 3.32
CA ASN A 59 -2.76 7.61 2.32
C ASN A 59 -2.57 7.07 0.89
N TYR A 60 -1.52 6.27 0.66
CA TYR A 60 -1.31 5.60 -0.62
C TYR A 60 -2.50 4.70 -0.99
N VAL A 61 -2.92 3.82 -0.08
CA VAL A 61 -4.07 2.92 -0.32
C VAL A 61 -5.35 3.72 -0.58
N ALA A 62 -5.66 4.71 0.26
CA ALA A 62 -6.84 5.55 0.10
C ALA A 62 -6.85 6.29 -1.25
N ALA A 63 -5.71 6.85 -1.67
CA ALA A 63 -5.60 7.55 -2.95
C ALA A 63 -5.79 6.62 -4.16
N ARG A 64 -5.24 5.39 -4.10
CA ARG A 64 -5.41 4.39 -5.16
C ARG A 64 -6.86 3.93 -5.27
N LEU A 65 -7.54 3.72 -4.14
CA LEU A 65 -8.96 3.36 -4.11
C LEU A 65 -9.85 4.51 -4.61
N ALA A 66 -9.63 5.75 -4.15
CA ALA A 66 -10.44 6.90 -4.55
C ALA A 66 -10.28 7.30 -6.03
N THR A 67 -9.15 6.97 -6.65
CA THR A 67 -8.96 7.18 -8.10
C THR A 67 -9.92 6.31 -8.92
N ARG A 68 -10.34 5.16 -8.38
CA ARG A 68 -11.31 4.28 -9.03
C ARG A 68 -12.73 4.78 -8.95
N ASP A 69 -13.15 5.26 -7.79
CA ASP A 69 -14.50 5.81 -7.63
C ASP A 69 -14.76 6.89 -8.68
N ARG A 70 -13.73 7.65 -9.06
CA ARG A 70 -13.79 8.65 -10.13
C ARG A 70 -13.77 8.08 -11.55
N SER A 71 -13.15 6.93 -11.79
CA SER A 71 -13.16 6.29 -13.11
C SER A 71 -14.45 5.50 -13.35
N THR A 72 -15.01 4.86 -12.32
CA THR A 72 -16.32 4.19 -12.39
C THR A 72 -17.46 5.19 -12.46
N ALA A 73 -17.37 6.35 -11.78
CA ALA A 73 -18.38 7.41 -11.87
C ALA A 73 -18.36 8.20 -13.20
N ARG A 74 -17.34 8.02 -14.04
CA ARG A 74 -17.20 8.70 -15.35
C ARG A 74 -17.47 7.80 -16.56
N ALA A 75 -17.66 6.50 -16.36
CA ALA A 75 -17.97 5.52 -17.38
C ALA A 75 -19.48 5.22 -17.39
#